data_AF-A0A7Y5GIH6-F1
#
_entry.id   AF-A0A7Y5GIH6-F1
#
_cell.length_a   1.000
_cell.length_b   1.000
_cell.length_c   1.000
_cell.angle_alpha   90.00
_cell.angle_beta   90.00
_cell.angle_gamma   90.00
#
_symmetry.space_group_name_H-M   'P 1'
#
loop_
_entity.id
_entity.type
_entity.pdbx_description
1 polymer ?
#
loop_
_entity_poly.entity_id
_entity_poly.type
_entity_poly.pdbx_seq_one_letter_code
_entity_poly.pdbx_strand_id
1 'polypeptide(L)'
;MTQIAEHPTFKAVNAFWLNGKKSSCAFRVNDTTGVYIKYAAAPHGSAKEYIFTFSSANLAELATLREHCTHVFVVMICIKAKEICVISYGQLQQLIELRQKVLGAPEEQVQVLVTAPPNKQFRVYVNRPGRKGVMMGQQLVSRKAFPEMLFVES
;
A
#
# COMPACT_ATOMS: atom_id res chain seq x y z
N MET A 1 -14.21 0.95 0.75
CA MET A 1 -14.62 1.33 2.12
C MET A 1 -15.69 0.40 2.66
N THR A 2 -16.73 0.05 1.90
CA THR A 2 -17.81 -0.86 2.33
C THR A 2 -17.30 -2.17 2.96
N GLN A 3 -16.35 -2.86 2.33
CA GLN A 3 -15.77 -4.11 2.87
C GLN A 3 -15.13 -3.94 4.26
N ILE A 4 -14.54 -2.78 4.59
CA ILE A 4 -13.98 -2.52 5.94
C ILE A 4 -15.11 -2.35 6.94
N ALA A 5 -16.16 -1.62 6.57
CA ALA A 5 -17.30 -1.34 7.44
C ALA A 5 -18.20 -2.57 7.69
N GLU A 6 -18.16 -3.56 6.79
CA GLU A 6 -18.88 -4.83 6.92
C GLU A 6 -18.14 -5.85 7.79
N HIS A 7 -16.89 -5.59 8.19
CA HIS A 7 -16.12 -6.53 9.00
C HIS A 7 -16.67 -6.57 10.45
N PRO A 8 -16.83 -7.75 11.09
CA PRO A 8 -17.48 -7.87 12.40
C PRO A 8 -16.84 -7.06 13.54
N THR A 9 -15.53 -6.82 13.46
CA THR A 9 -14.77 -6.06 14.47
C THR A 9 -14.61 -4.57 14.14
N PHE A 10 -15.28 -4.10 13.09
CA PHE A 10 -15.31 -2.70 12.73
C PHE A 10 -16.09 -1.89 13.76
N LYS A 11 -15.51 -0.78 14.23
CA LYS A 11 -16.13 0.16 15.16
C LYS A 11 -16.34 1.53 14.52
N ALA A 12 -15.30 2.05 13.85
CA ALA A 12 -15.35 3.38 13.25
C ALA A 12 -14.31 3.55 12.14
N VAL A 13 -14.53 4.52 11.27
CA VAL A 13 -13.52 5.05 10.35
C VAL A 13 -13.48 6.56 10.42
N ASN A 14 -12.29 7.10 10.67
CA ASN A 14 -12.04 8.52 10.83
C ASN A 14 -11.06 8.99 9.76
N ALA A 15 -11.26 10.21 9.26
CA ALA A 15 -10.28 10.84 8.39
C ALA A 15 -8.99 11.13 9.19
N PHE A 16 -7.83 10.92 8.56
CA PHE A 16 -6.57 11.36 9.14
C PHE A 16 -6.37 12.86 8.88
N TRP A 17 -5.95 13.59 9.90
CA TRP A 17 -5.69 15.04 9.81
C TRP A 17 -4.23 15.29 10.15
N LEU A 18 -3.55 16.06 9.30
CA LEU A 18 -2.15 16.45 9.47
C LEU A 18 -2.05 17.97 9.32
N ASN A 19 -1.57 18.65 10.37
CA ASN A 19 -1.39 20.12 10.38
C ASN A 19 -2.66 20.89 9.96
N GLY A 20 -3.82 20.48 10.49
CA GLY A 20 -5.12 21.09 10.17
C GLY A 20 -5.67 20.75 8.78
N LYS A 21 -4.94 19.97 7.98
CA LYS A 21 -5.39 19.50 6.66
C LYS A 21 -5.83 18.05 6.72
N LYS A 22 -7.02 17.77 6.19
CA LYS A 22 -7.53 16.42 6.00
C LYS A 22 -6.72 15.70 4.91
N SER A 23 -6.23 14.51 5.22
CA SER A 23 -5.62 13.62 4.23
C SER A 23 -6.67 13.11 3.24
N SER A 24 -6.31 13.09 1.95
CA SER A 24 -7.13 12.47 0.91
C SER A 24 -6.93 10.96 0.81
N CYS A 25 -5.83 10.43 1.36
CA CYS A 25 -5.42 9.04 1.20
C CYS A 25 -5.40 8.27 2.51
N ALA A 26 -5.21 8.94 3.65
CA ALA A 26 -5.06 8.31 4.96
C ALA A 26 -6.34 8.36 5.81
N PHE A 27 -6.63 7.23 6.45
CA PHE A 27 -7.76 7.03 7.35
C PHE A 27 -7.31 6.27 8.58
N ARG A 28 -7.99 6.48 9.71
CA ARG A 28 -7.88 5.65 10.91
C ARG A 28 -9.10 4.75 10.99
N VAL A 29 -8.89 3.44 11.01
CA VAL A 29 -9.92 2.44 11.24
C VAL A 29 -9.79 1.98 12.69
N ASN A 30 -10.91 1.97 13.40
CA ASN A 30 -10.93 1.84 14.86
C ASN A 30 -9.98 2.88 15.49
N ASP A 31 -9.23 2.49 16.53
CA ASP A 31 -8.35 3.42 17.25
C ASP A 31 -6.88 3.26 16.86
N THR A 32 -6.46 2.04 16.52
CA THR A 32 -5.05 1.64 16.39
C THR A 32 -4.60 1.33 14.96
N THR A 33 -5.52 1.25 14.00
CA THR A 33 -5.22 0.85 12.62
C THR A 33 -5.25 2.06 11.68
N GLY A 34 -4.11 2.42 11.10
CA GLY A 34 -4.00 3.38 10.01
C GLY A 34 -4.09 2.70 8.65
N VAL A 35 -4.79 3.32 7.71
CA VAL A 35 -4.96 2.79 6.35
C VAL A 35 -4.63 3.88 5.34
N TYR A 36 -3.74 3.60 4.41
CA TYR A 36 -3.35 4.51 3.34
C TYR A 36 -3.77 3.96 1.99
N ILE A 37 -4.68 4.65 1.30
CA ILE A 37 -5.33 4.15 0.11
C ILE A 37 -4.75 4.80 -1.14
N LYS A 38 -4.34 3.95 -2.09
CA LYS A 38 -4.00 4.36 -3.46
C LYS A 38 -4.77 3.56 -4.49
N TYR A 39 -4.95 4.15 -5.67
CA TYR A 39 -5.75 3.58 -6.75
C TYR A 39 -4.93 3.54 -8.03
N ALA A 40 -5.07 2.47 -8.80
CA ALA A 40 -4.54 2.36 -10.15
C ALA A 40 -5.65 1.89 -11.10
N ALA A 41 -5.90 2.69 -12.15
CA ALA A 41 -7.05 2.49 -13.05
C ALA A 41 -6.94 1.19 -13.85
N ALA A 42 -5.79 0.97 -14.50
CA ALA A 42 -5.55 -0.17 -15.38
C ALA A 42 -4.10 -0.67 -15.24
N PRO A 43 -3.83 -1.95 -15.56
CA PRO A 43 -2.48 -2.47 -15.60
C PRO A 43 -1.76 -2.03 -16.87
N HIS A 44 -0.45 -1.84 -16.78
CA HIS A 44 0.43 -1.39 -17.85
C HIS A 44 1.42 -2.47 -18.28
N GLY A 45 1.93 -2.35 -19.52
CA GLY A 45 2.97 -3.21 -20.06
C GLY A 45 2.54 -4.67 -20.33
N SER A 46 3.51 -5.47 -20.75
CA SER A 46 3.34 -6.92 -21.00
C SER A 46 3.12 -7.69 -19.70
N ALA A 47 3.76 -7.26 -18.60
CA ALA A 47 3.66 -7.88 -17.28
C ALA A 47 2.34 -7.55 -16.54
N LYS A 48 1.46 -6.71 -17.12
CA LYS A 48 0.16 -6.31 -16.54
C LYS A 48 0.29 -5.75 -15.12
N GLU A 49 1.15 -4.75 -14.99
CA GLU A 49 1.51 -4.12 -13.71
C GLU A 49 0.59 -2.94 -13.39
N TYR A 50 -0.02 -2.95 -12.21
CA TYR A 50 -0.60 -1.75 -11.60
C TYR A 50 0.51 -0.96 -10.91
N ILE A 51 0.63 0.32 -11.22
CA ILE A 51 1.71 1.18 -10.74
C ILE A 51 1.17 2.11 -9.65
N PHE A 52 1.76 2.03 -8.45
CA PHE A 52 1.44 2.89 -7.33
C PHE A 52 2.67 3.73 -6.98
N THR A 53 2.64 5.01 -7.35
CA THR A 53 3.72 5.96 -7.06
C THR A 53 3.57 6.54 -5.67
N PHE A 54 4.63 6.53 -4.87
CA PHE A 54 4.71 7.16 -3.55
C PHE A 54 5.74 8.28 -3.63
N SER A 55 5.30 9.53 -3.52
CA SER A 55 6.22 10.66 -3.38
C SER A 55 6.77 10.75 -1.96
N SER A 56 7.86 11.50 -1.78
CA SER A 56 8.40 11.86 -0.46
C SER A 56 7.32 12.37 0.50
N ALA A 57 6.40 13.22 0.01
CA ALA A 57 5.27 13.70 0.81
C ALA A 57 4.30 12.58 1.24
N ASN A 58 4.04 11.59 0.38
CA ASN A 58 3.21 10.43 0.76
C ASN A 58 3.92 9.56 1.80
N LEU A 59 5.23 9.38 1.67
CA LEU A 59 6.02 8.60 2.61
C LEU A 59 6.12 9.28 3.98
N ALA A 60 6.27 10.60 4.01
CA ALA A 60 6.21 11.39 5.23
C ALA A 60 4.83 11.29 5.89
N GLU A 61 3.74 11.43 5.12
CA GLU A 61 2.38 11.29 5.63
C GLU A 61 2.11 9.89 6.21
N LEU A 62 2.62 8.83 5.56
CA LEU A 62 2.59 7.46 6.06
C LEU A 62 3.38 7.28 7.36
N ALA A 63 4.55 7.90 7.47
CA ALA A 63 5.37 7.88 8.68
C ALA A 63 4.63 8.55 9.85
N THR A 64 4.05 9.74 9.63
CA THR A 64 3.24 10.40 10.66
C THR A 64 2.00 9.58 11.01
N LEU A 65 1.33 8.95 10.05
CA LEU A 65 0.22 8.03 10.34
C LEU A 65 0.66 6.88 11.27
N ARG A 66 1.87 6.35 11.08
CA ARG A 66 2.43 5.27 11.92
C ARG A 66 2.77 5.71 13.33
N GLU A 67 3.08 6.99 13.55
CA GLU A 67 3.26 7.55 14.90
C GLU A 67 1.94 7.58 15.69
N HIS A 68 0.80 7.73 14.99
CA HIS A 68 -0.53 7.78 15.60
C HIS A 68 -1.26 6.43 15.67
N CYS A 69 -0.75 5.39 15.01
CA CYS A 69 -1.41 4.09 14.86
C CYS A 69 -0.42 2.96 15.07
N THR A 70 -0.79 1.96 15.88
CA THR A 70 0.03 0.77 16.14
C THR A 70 0.30 -0.01 14.86
N HIS A 71 -0.71 -0.16 14.01
CA HIS A 71 -0.61 -0.86 12.75
C HIS A 71 -0.95 0.09 11.62
N VAL A 72 -0.14 0.11 10.56
CA VAL A 72 -0.44 0.89 9.36
C VAL A 72 -0.35 -0.02 8.14
N PHE A 73 -1.36 0.07 7.29
CA PHE A 73 -1.46 -0.72 6.07
C PHE A 73 -1.62 0.17 4.85
N VAL A 74 -1.03 -0.26 3.74
CA VAL A 74 -1.17 0.38 2.44
C VAL A 74 -2.11 -0.47 1.59
N VAL A 75 -3.23 0.12 1.22
CA VAL A 75 -4.30 -0.49 0.44
C VAL A 75 -4.21 0.00 -1.00
N MET A 76 -3.90 -0.92 -1.90
CA MET A 76 -3.67 -0.68 -3.32
C MET A 76 -4.82 -1.26 -4.13
N ILE A 77 -5.66 -0.38 -4.68
CA ILE A 77 -6.89 -0.76 -5.39
C ILE A 77 -6.61 -0.86 -6.89
N CYS A 78 -6.71 -2.07 -7.42
CA CYS A 78 -6.55 -2.40 -8.82
C CYS A 78 -7.91 -2.33 -9.53
N ILE A 79 -8.33 -1.13 -9.98
CA ILE A 79 -9.71 -0.85 -10.41
C ILE A 79 -10.19 -1.79 -11.51
N LYS A 80 -9.43 -1.92 -12.61
CA LYS A 80 -9.82 -2.80 -13.74
C LYS A 80 -9.90 -4.28 -13.36
N ALA A 81 -9.15 -4.73 -12.35
CA ALA A 81 -9.21 -6.10 -11.86
C ALA A 81 -10.36 -6.29 -10.84
N LYS A 82 -10.93 -5.20 -10.32
CA LYS A 82 -11.91 -5.19 -9.22
C LYS A 82 -11.37 -5.87 -7.95
N GLU A 83 -10.09 -5.67 -7.70
CA GLU A 83 -9.34 -6.40 -6.67
C GLU A 83 -8.53 -5.42 -5.81
N ILE A 84 -8.35 -5.78 -4.54
CA ILE A 84 -7.68 -4.94 -3.54
C ILE A 84 -6.48 -5.71 -2.99
N CYS A 85 -5.29 -5.14 -3.13
CA CYS A 85 -4.06 -5.63 -2.52
C CYS A 85 -3.75 -4.83 -1.27
N VAL A 86 -3.27 -5.48 -0.20
CA VAL A 86 -2.90 -4.82 1.05
C VAL A 86 -1.55 -5.32 1.53
N ILE A 87 -0.69 -4.40 1.96
CA ILE A 87 0.59 -4.70 2.61
C ILE A 87 0.73 -3.86 3.88
N SER A 88 1.56 -4.29 4.82
CA SER A 88 1.89 -3.50 6.01
C SER A 88 2.85 -2.35 5.67
N TYR A 89 2.92 -1.35 6.55
CA TYR A 89 3.90 -0.26 6.46
C TYR A 89 5.34 -0.80 6.46
N GLY A 90 5.64 -1.78 7.31
CA GLY A 90 6.96 -2.43 7.33
C GLY A 90 7.30 -3.12 6.00
N GLN A 91 6.32 -3.79 5.39
CA GLN A 91 6.47 -4.39 4.06
C GLN A 91 6.76 -3.34 2.98
N LEU A 92 6.10 -2.18 3.02
CA LEU A 92 6.39 -1.06 2.13
C LEU A 92 7.80 -0.51 2.37
N GLN A 93 8.21 -0.32 3.63
CA GLN A 93 9.54 0.18 3.95
C GLN A 93 10.64 -0.76 3.45
N GLN A 94 10.47 -2.09 3.58
CA GLN A 94 11.41 -3.07 3.04
C GLN A 94 11.62 -2.90 1.52
N LEU A 95 10.55 -2.63 0.76
CA LEU A 95 10.64 -2.38 -0.69
C LEU A 95 11.43 -1.09 -1.00
N ILE A 96 11.17 -0.02 -0.25
CA ILE A 96 11.82 1.28 -0.42
C ILE A 96 13.31 1.20 -0.05
N GLU A 97 13.61 0.63 1.11
CA GLU A 97 14.99 0.44 1.58
C GLU A 97 15.80 -0.42 0.62
N LEU A 98 15.20 -1.48 0.06
CA LEU A 98 15.86 -2.31 -0.94
C LEU A 98 16.26 -1.50 -2.17
N ARG A 99 15.38 -0.61 -2.67
CA ARG A 99 15.74 0.27 -3.79
C ARG A 99 16.83 1.25 -3.41
N GLN A 100 16.71 1.91 -2.25
CA GLN A 100 17.67 2.89 -1.78
C GLN A 100 19.08 2.28 -1.62
N LYS A 101 19.16 1.05 -1.10
CA LYS A 101 20.42 0.29 -1.00
C LYS A 101 21.08 0.04 -2.37
N VAL A 102 20.28 -0.20 -3.41
CA VAL A 102 20.79 -0.48 -4.77
C VAL A 102 21.13 0.79 -5.52
N LEU A 103 20.36 1.86 -5.34
CA LEU A 103 20.62 3.15 -5.98
C LEU A 103 21.76 3.92 -5.29
N GLY A 104 21.92 3.76 -3.97
CA GLY A 104 22.87 4.51 -3.15
C GLY A 104 22.40 5.91 -2.74
N ALA A 105 21.17 6.30 -3.08
CA ALA A 105 20.59 7.60 -2.76
C ALA A 105 19.06 7.48 -2.54
N PRO A 106 18.44 8.38 -1.75
CA PRO A 106 17.00 8.45 -1.64
C PRO A 106 16.37 8.90 -2.97
N GLU A 107 15.17 8.38 -3.27
CA GLU A 107 14.39 8.77 -4.44
C GLU A 107 13.27 9.74 -4.04
N GLU A 108 13.01 10.76 -4.88
CA GLU A 108 11.88 11.67 -4.67
C GLU A 108 10.53 10.95 -4.78
N GLN A 109 10.48 9.92 -5.61
CA GLN A 109 9.30 9.09 -5.82
C GLN A 109 9.71 7.62 -5.98
N VAL A 110 8.96 6.73 -5.33
CA VAL A 110 9.13 5.29 -5.44
C VAL A 110 7.88 4.67 -6.07
N GLN A 111 8.07 3.85 -7.08
CA GLN A 111 6.98 3.09 -7.71
C GLN A 111 6.92 1.67 -7.15
N VAL A 112 5.82 1.34 -6.50
CA VAL A 112 5.46 -0.02 -6.12
C VAL A 112 4.56 -0.60 -7.19
N LEU A 113 4.89 -1.80 -7.65
CA LEU A 113 4.22 -2.50 -8.74
C LEU A 113 3.44 -3.66 -8.17
N VAL A 114 2.20 -3.80 -8.61
CA VAL A 114 1.33 -4.92 -8.23
C VAL A 114 0.91 -5.65 -9.49
N THR A 115 1.14 -6.96 -9.57
CA THR A 115 0.47 -7.81 -10.56
C THR A 115 -0.64 -8.61 -9.89
N ALA A 116 -1.77 -8.72 -10.59
CA ALA A 116 -2.98 -9.38 -10.12
C ALA A 116 -3.37 -10.55 -11.05
N PRO A 117 -2.55 -11.60 -11.17
CA PRO A 117 -2.86 -12.75 -12.02
C PRO A 117 -4.15 -13.46 -11.57
N PRO A 118 -5.06 -13.85 -12.48
CA PRO A 118 -6.32 -14.52 -12.12
C PRO A 118 -6.08 -15.76 -11.24
N ASN A 119 -6.88 -15.93 -10.20
CA ASN A 119 -6.85 -17.08 -9.27
C ASN A 119 -5.50 -17.33 -8.55
N LYS A 120 -4.58 -16.36 -8.58
CA LYS A 120 -3.25 -16.45 -7.95
C LYS A 120 -3.05 -15.30 -6.95
N GLN A 121 -2.08 -15.41 -6.06
CA GLN A 121 -1.70 -14.31 -5.16
C GLN A 121 -1.24 -13.08 -5.95
N PHE A 122 -1.44 -11.90 -5.37
CA PHE A 122 -0.80 -10.69 -5.90
C PHE A 122 0.71 -10.80 -5.75
N ARG A 123 1.44 -10.18 -6.66
CA ARG A 123 2.87 -9.95 -6.51
C ARG A 123 3.10 -8.46 -6.34
N VAL A 124 3.66 -8.06 -5.21
CA VAL A 124 4.02 -6.68 -4.92
C VAL A 124 5.54 -6.56 -4.94
N TYR A 125 6.08 -5.64 -5.72
CA TYR A 125 7.52 -5.50 -5.87
C TYR A 125 7.88 -4.10 -6.36
N VAL A 126 9.18 -3.87 -6.47
CA VAL A 126 9.78 -2.68 -7.06
C VAL A 126 10.68 -3.10 -8.22
N ASN A 127 10.86 -2.22 -9.21
CA ASN A 127 11.88 -2.48 -10.23
C ASN A 127 13.29 -2.19 -9.68
N ARG A 128 14.31 -2.72 -10.34
CA ARG A 128 15.70 -2.30 -10.11
C ARG A 128 15.88 -0.85 -10.59
N PRO A 129 16.54 0.03 -9.82
CA PRO A 129 16.84 1.39 -10.27
C PRO A 129 17.57 1.38 -11.63
N GLY A 130 17.14 2.25 -12.55
CA GLY A 130 17.71 2.37 -13.90
C GLY A 130 17.41 1.20 -14.87
N ARG A 131 16.69 0.15 -14.46
CA ARG A 131 16.33 -0.98 -15.34
C ARG A 131 14.84 -1.32 -15.26
N LYS A 132 14.10 -1.06 -16.34
CA LYS A 132 12.69 -1.49 -16.47
C LYS A 132 12.60 -3.01 -16.55
N GLY A 133 11.60 -3.59 -15.86
CA GLY A 133 11.25 -5.01 -15.95
C GLY A 133 12.11 -5.98 -15.12
N VAL A 134 13.14 -5.48 -14.43
CA VAL A 134 13.94 -6.30 -13.50
C VAL A 134 13.34 -6.16 -12.10
N MET A 135 12.54 -7.15 -11.70
CA MET A 135 11.83 -7.15 -10.42
C MET A 135 12.78 -7.32 -9.23
N MET A 136 12.47 -6.67 -8.10
CA MET A 136 13.20 -6.75 -6.84
C MET A 136 12.24 -6.71 -5.65
N GLY A 137 12.60 -7.43 -4.57
CA GLY A 137 11.87 -7.36 -3.30
C GLY A 137 10.47 -7.97 -3.32
N GLN A 138 10.23 -8.97 -4.18
CA GLN A 138 8.89 -9.51 -4.40
C GLN A 138 8.25 -10.04 -3.10
N GLN A 139 7.05 -9.55 -2.82
CA GLN A 139 6.15 -10.05 -1.78
C GLN A 139 4.91 -10.69 -2.42
N LEU A 140 4.51 -11.85 -1.91
CA LEU A 140 3.28 -12.53 -2.30
C LEU A 140 2.18 -12.18 -1.32
N VAL A 141 1.08 -11.62 -1.82
CA VAL A 141 -0.04 -11.17 -0.98
C VAL A 141 -1.30 -11.95 -1.34
N SER A 142 -1.95 -12.54 -0.33
CA SER A 142 -3.22 -13.25 -0.51
C SER A 142 -4.31 -12.32 -1.01
N ARG A 143 -5.17 -12.81 -1.91
CA ARG A 143 -6.35 -12.07 -2.38
C ARG A 143 -7.38 -11.83 -1.27
N LYS A 144 -7.39 -12.72 -0.28
CA LYS A 144 -8.27 -12.64 0.89
C LYS A 144 -7.65 -11.83 2.03
N ALA A 145 -6.45 -11.25 1.84
CA ALA A 145 -5.79 -10.47 2.87
C ALA A 145 -6.58 -9.21 3.25
N PHE A 146 -7.30 -8.62 2.30
CA PHE A 146 -8.18 -7.48 2.58
C PHE A 146 -9.63 -7.94 2.71
N PRO A 147 -10.41 -7.44 3.69
CA PRO A 147 -10.03 -6.51 4.74
C PRO A 147 -9.41 -7.18 5.99
N GLU A 148 -9.38 -8.51 6.04
CA GLU A 148 -8.98 -9.32 7.22
C GLU A 148 -7.71 -8.82 7.92
N MET A 149 -6.66 -8.54 7.16
CA MET A 149 -5.35 -8.10 7.66
C MET A 149 -5.41 -6.78 8.46
N LEU A 150 -6.42 -5.94 8.23
CA LEU A 150 -6.61 -4.69 8.97
C LEU A 150 -7.06 -4.91 10.43
N PHE A 151 -7.53 -6.12 10.74
CA PHE A 151 -8.14 -6.48 12.02
C PHE A 151 -7.40 -7.61 12.75
N VAL A 152 -6.27 -8.05 12.22
CA VAL A 152 -5.39 -9.01 12.89
C VAL A 152 -4.67 -8.24 14.01
N GLU A 153 -5.04 -8.50 15.27
CA GLU A 153 -4.53 -7.85 16.50
C GLU A 153 -5.09 -6.43 16.80
N SER A 154 -6.43 -6.27 16.71
CA SER A 154 -7.15 -5.11 17.31
C SER A 154 -7.70 -5.43 18.70
#